data_AF-L1JLC3-F1
#
_entry.id   AF-L1JLC3-F1
#
_cell.length_a   1.000
_cell.length_b   1.000
_cell.length_c   1.000
_cell.angle_alpha   90.00
_cell.angle_beta   90.00
_cell.angle_gamma   90.00
#
_symmetry.space_group_name_H-M   'P 1'
#
loop_
_entity.id
_entity.type
_entity.pdbx_description
1 polymer ?
#
loop_
_entity_poly.entity_id
_entity_poly.type
_entity_poly.pdbx_seq_one_letter_code
_entity_poly.pdbx_strand_id
1 'polypeptide(L)'
;MNKTQDEELSESSASDEESQDEEPGRDRGNRLADITGEDFNFTWSSDHVLLCALISFYGKCSLHPAEPESWIRSTPLQVLIFECISSGVLDFDYAPVLTYVSHRGTSKRIWLNLSQEAQSALDDLQENNVIRVLKMYTEDHKPSSCFQVSPIGIRMLKNVPASLFDELKHVVYVPDKQNSFKDKLQIEWRAEVGKFALNSLKTGFSRYSAITDIEDVSYVSSPFIPNYLRRSKEPLTSNLNRAVEAFRGKTNIMDADLMEAISLGNVRITLQEWIPFGENSLTYISTNIGVKDRCQFARFSSQKLTDFTGNNMSTDTGLTDVKILDFSEQKFLNVEAEIKYPEEEGIVQVEFFGIHVSARGHILFGLEIESIMTRMKDDISIDLLSRTIVDIMQDSSTIIESILTENQKDLLFSLFQQSLHLRPKYNCFLAQKIDPLFLSFSQYMDGGDHENEIAQLIGSVRSGHDLAKQHFLFVGSTGILLVGEQAHEYDSFLVPYCSLQSLQLITGVLFECFNHLNSLIDEGLRLLQELESNPYNVARIQFVMTHSFKELHKLDLVLKHISDSIKEAAMPP
;
A
#
# COMPACT_ATOMS: atom_id res chain seq x y z
N MET A 1 -78.58 0.77 50.52
CA MET A 1 -78.87 1.90 51.43
C MET A 1 -77.57 2.65 51.60
N ASN A 2 -77.36 3.70 50.81
CA ASN A 2 -77.37 5.12 51.24
C ASN A 2 -76.30 5.38 52.31
N LYS A 3 -75.33 6.28 52.16
CA LYS A 3 -75.28 7.49 51.33
C LYS A 3 -73.90 8.19 51.52
N THR A 4 -73.41 8.80 50.43
CA THR A 4 -72.79 10.17 50.30
C THR A 4 -71.34 10.42 50.77
N GLN A 5 -70.41 10.82 49.87
CA GLN A 5 -70.22 12.16 49.21
C GLN A 5 -69.58 13.17 50.18
N ASP A 6 -68.57 14.01 49.88
CA ASP A 6 -68.01 14.69 48.69
C ASP A 6 -66.52 15.09 49.03
N GLU A 7 -65.53 15.15 48.12
CA GLU A 7 -65.21 16.25 47.16
C GLU A 7 -64.68 17.52 47.91
N GLU A 8 -63.52 18.14 47.70
CA GLU A 8 -62.94 18.83 46.52
C GLU A 8 -61.52 19.39 46.90
N LEU A 9 -60.46 19.29 46.06
CA LEU A 9 -59.89 20.27 45.09
C LEU A 9 -58.72 21.14 45.58
N SER A 10 -57.61 21.11 44.82
CA SER A 10 -56.92 22.25 44.15
C SER A 10 -55.45 21.87 43.90
N GLU A 11 -55.08 21.43 42.69
CA GLU A 11 -54.51 22.26 41.59
C GLU A 11 -53.05 22.69 41.82
N SER A 12 -52.12 22.21 40.99
CA SER A 12 -51.69 22.93 39.76
C SER A 12 -50.48 22.26 39.11
N SER A 13 -50.60 21.98 37.79
CA SER A 13 -49.62 22.12 36.67
C SER A 13 -48.20 21.58 36.84
N ALA A 14 -47.51 20.99 35.87
CA ALA A 14 -47.58 20.71 34.42
C ALA A 14 -46.14 20.19 34.14
N SER A 15 -45.74 19.41 33.14
CA SER A 15 -46.28 18.90 31.89
C SER A 15 -45.20 17.93 31.42
N ASP A 16 -45.49 16.64 31.31
CA ASP A 16 -44.58 15.66 30.70
C ASP A 16 -44.77 15.69 29.18
N GLU A 17 -43.92 16.46 28.50
CA GLU A 17 -43.58 16.27 27.09
C GLU A 17 -42.07 15.96 27.04
N GLU A 18 -41.69 14.71 26.80
CA GLU A 18 -40.38 14.40 26.23
C GLU A 18 -40.52 13.36 25.12
N SER A 19 -40.33 13.88 23.91
CA SER A 19 -39.94 13.16 22.70
C SER A 19 -38.42 13.02 22.65
N GLN A 20 -37.97 12.01 21.88
CA GLN A 20 -36.65 11.86 21.23
C GLN A 20 -35.61 11.00 21.96
N ASP A 21 -35.25 9.93 21.24
CA ASP A 21 -33.89 9.54 20.85
C ASP A 21 -32.76 9.82 21.83
N GLU A 22 -32.14 8.76 22.33
CA GLU A 22 -30.69 8.73 22.54
C GLU A 22 -30.19 7.27 22.55
N GLU A 23 -29.46 6.91 21.50
CA GLU A 23 -28.61 5.73 21.45
C GLU A 23 -27.53 5.82 22.55
N PRO A 24 -27.08 4.71 23.15
CA PRO A 24 -25.98 4.77 24.10
C PRO A 24 -24.67 4.96 23.34
N GLY A 25 -24.28 6.22 23.17
CA GLY A 25 -22.92 6.61 22.78
C GLY A 25 -21.91 5.96 23.71
N ARG A 26 -20.98 5.19 23.13
CA ARG A 26 -19.79 4.70 23.81
C ARG A 26 -18.85 5.88 24.03
N ASP A 27 -19.04 6.56 25.16
CA ASP A 27 -18.09 7.53 25.66
C ASP A 27 -16.81 6.80 26.11
N ARG A 28 -15.88 6.60 25.16
CA ARG A 28 -14.55 5.99 25.38
C ARG A 28 -13.49 7.04 25.75
N GLY A 29 -13.87 8.27 26.10
CA GLY A 29 -12.92 9.35 26.40
C GLY A 29 -12.24 9.31 27.77
N ASN A 30 -12.35 8.26 28.58
CA ASN A 30 -11.84 8.31 29.97
C ASN A 30 -11.44 6.96 30.58
N ARG A 31 -10.53 6.22 29.94
CA ARG A 31 -9.86 5.08 30.59
C ARG A 31 -8.35 5.30 30.66
N LEU A 32 -7.89 5.56 31.88
CA LEU A 32 -6.50 5.60 32.36
C LEU A 32 -5.71 6.87 31.98
N ALA A 33 -5.82 7.87 32.85
CA ALA A 33 -4.78 8.87 33.00
C ALA A 33 -3.43 8.19 33.30
N ASP A 34 -2.43 8.54 32.50
CA ASP A 34 -0.99 8.55 32.77
C ASP A 34 -0.48 7.49 33.76
N ILE A 35 0.08 6.38 33.24
CA ILE A 35 0.90 5.48 34.06
C ILE A 35 2.27 6.15 34.27
N THR A 36 2.35 7.08 35.21
CA THR A 36 3.61 7.65 35.68
C THR A 36 4.33 6.64 36.57
N GLY A 37 5.38 5.99 36.07
CA GLY A 37 6.34 5.30 36.92
C GLY A 37 7.33 6.32 37.48
N GLU A 38 7.52 6.40 38.79
CA GLU A 38 8.48 7.32 39.44
C GLU A 38 9.95 7.13 39.00
N ASP A 39 10.26 6.09 38.22
CA ASP A 39 11.58 5.81 37.62
C ASP A 39 11.64 6.08 36.09
N PHE A 40 10.53 6.47 35.46
CA PHE A 40 10.41 6.69 34.02
C PHE A 40 9.82 8.07 33.75
N ASN A 41 10.63 9.01 33.26
CA ASN A 41 10.21 10.38 32.90
C ASN A 41 9.24 10.46 31.69
N PHE A 42 8.54 9.38 31.33
CA PHE A 42 7.69 9.28 30.15
C PHE A 42 6.35 8.64 30.48
N THR A 43 5.27 9.28 30.03
CA THR A 43 3.89 8.76 30.05
C THR A 43 3.68 7.92 28.79
N TRP A 44 3.51 6.60 28.95
CA TRP A 44 3.23 5.69 27.84
C TRP A 44 1.72 5.58 27.60
N SER A 45 1.28 5.57 26.34
CA SER A 45 -0.12 5.23 26.03
C SER A 45 -0.41 3.76 26.33
N SER A 46 -1.69 3.41 26.44
CA SER A 46 -2.16 2.03 26.55
C SER A 46 -1.59 1.14 25.44
N ASP A 47 -1.57 1.63 24.22
CA ASP A 47 -1.21 0.87 23.03
C ASP A 47 0.29 0.59 22.97
N HIS A 48 1.13 1.55 23.40
CA HIS A 48 2.58 1.33 23.57
C HIS A 48 2.86 0.18 24.55
N VAL A 49 2.11 0.12 25.65
CA VAL A 49 2.25 -0.93 26.67
C VAL A 49 1.79 -2.29 26.13
N LEU A 50 0.66 -2.33 25.41
CA LEU A 50 0.13 -3.53 24.79
C LEU A 50 1.06 -4.08 23.70
N LEU A 51 1.64 -3.20 22.88
CA LEU A 51 2.62 -3.55 21.87
C LEU A 51 3.90 -4.14 22.49
N CYS A 52 4.41 -3.53 23.56
CA CYS A 52 5.53 -4.07 24.33
C CYS A 52 5.19 -5.47 24.90
N ALA A 53 3.96 -5.64 25.41
CA ALA A 53 3.49 -6.92 25.92
C ALA A 53 3.42 -7.98 24.81
N LEU A 54 2.93 -7.64 23.62
CA LEU A 54 2.89 -8.51 22.45
C LEU A 54 4.27 -9.06 22.09
N ILE A 55 5.28 -8.18 22.02
CA ILE A 55 6.67 -8.58 21.75
C ILE A 55 7.17 -9.51 22.87
N SER A 56 6.82 -9.24 24.13
CA SER A 56 7.25 -10.04 25.28
C SER A 56 6.79 -11.50 25.24
N PHE A 57 5.70 -11.80 24.52
CA PHE A 57 5.23 -13.18 24.37
C PHE A 57 6.15 -14.02 23.47
N TYR A 58 6.88 -13.40 22.55
CA TYR A 58 7.68 -14.10 21.53
C TYR A 58 9.19 -13.82 21.63
N GLY A 59 9.59 -12.60 21.99
CA GLY A 59 10.98 -12.16 22.09
C GLY A 59 11.35 -11.70 23.50
N LYS A 60 11.96 -12.57 24.29
CA LYS A 60 12.45 -12.27 25.65
C LYS A 60 13.96 -12.19 25.71
N CYS A 61 14.45 -11.10 26.32
CA CYS A 61 15.84 -10.97 26.74
C CYS A 61 16.14 -12.02 27.82
N SER A 62 17.27 -12.71 27.66
CA SER A 62 17.77 -13.63 28.66
C SER A 62 18.27 -12.86 29.88
N LEU A 63 17.88 -13.28 31.08
CA LEU A 63 18.39 -12.74 32.34
C LEU A 63 19.59 -13.55 32.87
N HIS A 64 19.80 -14.75 32.32
CA HIS A 64 20.84 -15.69 32.74
C HIS A 64 21.68 -16.18 31.56
N PRO A 65 23.02 -16.25 31.67
CA PRO A 65 23.91 -16.64 30.55
C PRO A 65 23.63 -18.02 29.92
N ALA A 66 22.86 -18.88 30.59
CA ALA A 66 22.53 -20.23 30.13
C ALA A 66 21.21 -20.32 29.34
N GLU A 67 20.39 -19.27 29.34
CA GLU A 67 19.11 -19.26 28.62
C GLU A 67 19.27 -18.64 27.23
N PRO A 68 18.77 -19.28 26.16
CA PRO A 68 18.83 -18.72 24.81
C PRO A 68 17.94 -17.49 24.70
N GLU A 69 18.47 -16.45 24.08
CA GLU A 69 17.68 -15.26 23.74
C GLU A 69 16.68 -15.57 22.62
N SER A 70 15.48 -15.02 22.75
CA SER A 70 14.43 -15.13 21.73
C SER A 70 14.12 -13.77 21.13
N TRP A 71 13.79 -13.77 19.84
CA TRP A 71 13.53 -12.59 19.04
C TRP A 71 12.34 -12.87 18.12
N ILE A 72 11.45 -11.88 17.94
CA ILE A 72 10.37 -11.95 16.96
C ILE A 72 10.77 -11.21 15.68
N ARG A 73 10.54 -11.79 14.51
CA ARG A 73 10.81 -11.15 13.22
C ARG A 73 9.76 -10.08 12.91
N SER A 74 10.13 -9.07 12.13
CA SER A 74 9.25 -7.95 11.76
C SER A 74 7.97 -8.39 11.05
N THR A 75 8.05 -9.24 10.03
CA THR A 75 6.87 -9.65 9.26
C THR A 75 5.84 -10.40 10.12
N PRO A 76 6.21 -11.44 10.91
CA PRO A 76 5.29 -12.03 11.88
C PRO A 76 4.74 -11.05 12.92
N LEU A 77 5.56 -10.09 13.40
CA LEU A 77 5.08 -9.09 14.35
C LEU A 77 3.99 -8.22 13.73
N GLN A 78 4.17 -7.75 12.49
CA GLN A 78 3.17 -6.98 11.75
C GLN A 78 1.86 -7.75 11.57
N VAL A 79 1.93 -9.06 11.28
CA VAL A 79 0.73 -9.92 11.21
C VAL A 79 -0.01 -9.97 12.55
N LEU A 80 0.70 -10.08 13.67
CA LEU A 80 0.05 -10.07 14.99
C LEU A 80 -0.56 -8.70 15.33
N ILE A 81 0.12 -7.61 14.97
CA ILE A 81 -0.38 -6.25 15.18
C ILE A 81 -1.70 -6.08 14.42
N PHE A 82 -1.74 -6.45 13.13
CA PHE A 82 -2.96 -6.39 12.33
C PHE A 82 -4.11 -7.20 12.94
N GLU A 83 -3.88 -8.42 13.41
CA GLU A 83 -4.93 -9.22 14.06
C GLU A 83 -5.38 -8.63 15.41
N CYS A 84 -4.50 -7.91 16.12
CA CYS A 84 -4.87 -7.16 17.33
C CYS A 84 -5.75 -5.96 17.00
N ILE A 85 -5.44 -5.23 15.91
CA ILE A 85 -6.27 -4.12 15.41
C ILE A 85 -7.64 -4.65 14.96
N SER A 86 -7.66 -5.70 14.14
CA SER A 86 -8.90 -6.33 13.65
C SER A 86 -9.80 -6.90 14.77
N SER A 87 -9.24 -7.15 15.96
CA SER A 87 -10.00 -7.60 17.13
C SER A 87 -10.36 -6.48 18.11
N GLY A 88 -9.96 -5.23 17.80
CA GLY A 88 -10.20 -4.04 18.61
C GLY A 88 -9.38 -3.99 19.90
N VAL A 89 -8.26 -4.72 19.96
CA VAL A 89 -7.34 -4.75 21.12
C VAL A 89 -6.33 -3.61 21.06
N LEU A 90 -5.88 -3.26 19.86
CA LEU A 90 -5.06 -2.08 19.60
C LEU A 90 -5.90 -1.09 18.80
N ASP A 91 -5.88 0.16 19.23
CA ASP A 91 -6.55 1.28 18.56
C ASP A 91 -5.52 1.97 17.66
N PHE A 92 -5.17 1.30 16.56
CA PHE A 92 -4.22 1.81 15.57
C PHE A 92 -4.79 1.71 14.18
N ASP A 93 -4.58 2.75 13.37
CA ASP A 93 -4.97 2.71 11.96
C ASP A 93 -3.98 1.93 11.09
N TYR A 94 -4.49 1.35 10.01
CA TYR A 94 -3.69 0.66 9.00
C TYR A 94 -4.03 1.09 7.58
N ALA A 95 -3.01 0.99 6.72
CA ALA A 95 -3.14 1.20 5.29
C ALA A 95 -2.42 0.09 4.51
N PRO A 96 -2.87 -0.21 3.29
CA PRO A 96 -2.21 -1.19 2.44
C PRO A 96 -0.85 -0.67 1.95
N VAL A 97 0.20 -1.45 2.19
CA VAL A 97 1.58 -1.13 1.80
C VAL A 97 2.22 -2.30 1.05
N LEU A 98 2.82 -2.01 -0.10
CA LEU A 98 3.50 -3.01 -0.92
C LEU A 98 4.84 -3.41 -0.29
N THR A 99 4.92 -4.63 0.24
CA THR A 99 6.07 -5.12 1.00
C THR A 99 6.65 -6.41 0.40
N TYR A 100 7.95 -6.67 0.62
CA TYR A 100 8.57 -7.94 0.26
C TYR A 100 8.32 -9.01 1.33
N VAL A 101 7.82 -10.16 0.92
CA VAL A 101 7.76 -11.37 1.73
C VAL A 101 8.75 -12.38 1.16
N SER A 102 9.81 -12.65 1.92
CA SER A 102 10.82 -13.66 1.59
C SER A 102 10.44 -15.03 2.17
N HIS A 103 10.44 -16.06 1.33
CA HIS A 103 10.22 -17.45 1.73
C HIS A 103 11.11 -18.39 0.92
N ARG A 104 11.97 -19.17 1.62
CA ARG A 104 12.85 -20.20 1.03
C ARG A 104 13.65 -19.72 -0.19
N GLY A 105 14.39 -18.62 -0.03
CA GLY A 105 15.20 -18.03 -1.11
C GLY A 105 14.40 -17.46 -2.29
N THR A 106 13.11 -17.17 -2.11
CA THR A 106 12.31 -16.41 -3.07
C THR A 106 11.61 -15.27 -2.37
N SER A 107 11.71 -14.07 -2.93
CA SER A 107 11.06 -12.88 -2.41
C SER A 107 10.00 -12.41 -3.38
N LYS A 108 8.76 -12.26 -2.89
CA LYS A 108 7.65 -11.73 -3.69
C LYS A 108 7.14 -10.45 -3.05
N ARG A 109 6.70 -9.51 -3.89
CA ARG A 109 5.99 -8.31 -3.42
C ARG A 109 4.53 -8.64 -3.23
N ILE A 110 3.97 -8.22 -2.12
CA ILE A 110 2.60 -8.49 -1.72
C ILE A 110 2.11 -7.26 -0.97
N TRP A 111 0.87 -6.86 -1.21
CA TRP A 111 0.22 -5.83 -0.41
C TRP A 111 -0.12 -6.40 0.96
N LEU A 112 0.25 -5.68 2.01
CA LEU A 112 -0.07 -6.01 3.38
C LEU A 112 -0.69 -4.79 4.04
N ASN A 113 -1.74 -4.99 4.82
CA ASN A 113 -2.30 -3.96 5.68
C ASN A 113 -1.36 -3.73 6.86
N LEU A 114 -0.60 -2.63 6.82
CA LEU A 114 0.41 -2.28 7.82
C LEU A 114 0.02 -0.97 8.51
N SER A 115 0.22 -0.90 9.82
CA SER A 115 -0.01 0.30 10.61
C SER A 115 1.27 1.14 10.69
N GLN A 116 1.18 2.41 10.26
CA GLN A 116 2.26 3.38 10.44
C GLN A 116 2.37 3.80 11.90
N GLU A 117 1.25 3.96 12.60
CA GLU A 117 1.21 4.27 14.03
C GLU A 117 1.91 3.20 14.87
N ALA A 118 1.68 1.93 14.56
CA ALA A 118 2.38 0.84 15.21
C ALA A 118 3.89 0.89 14.94
N GLN A 119 4.31 1.33 13.75
CA GLN A 119 5.73 1.50 13.44
C GLN A 119 6.34 2.68 14.22
N SER A 120 5.66 3.82 14.28
CA SER A 120 6.05 4.98 15.10
C SER A 120 6.15 4.60 16.58
N ALA A 121 5.17 3.86 17.12
CA ALA A 121 5.20 3.35 18.48
C ALA A 121 6.36 2.36 18.74
N LEU A 122 6.74 1.53 17.75
CA LEU A 122 7.94 0.69 17.87
C LEU A 122 9.21 1.54 17.94
N ASP A 123 9.29 2.59 17.12
CA ASP A 123 10.44 3.48 17.09
C ASP A 123 10.56 4.26 18.42
N ASP A 124 9.46 4.77 18.98
CA ASP A 124 9.42 5.39 20.32
C ASP A 124 9.89 4.44 21.44
N LEU A 125 9.40 3.19 21.42
CA LEU A 125 9.85 2.16 22.36
C LEU A 125 11.33 1.83 22.20
N GLN A 126 11.86 1.90 20.98
CA GLN A 126 13.27 1.65 20.68
C GLN A 126 14.15 2.80 21.17
N GLU A 127 13.78 4.06 20.90
CA GLU A 127 14.51 5.26 21.32
C GLU A 127 14.67 5.31 22.85
N ASN A 128 13.62 4.89 23.56
CA ASN A 128 13.60 4.81 25.02
C ASN A 128 14.23 3.52 25.59
N ASN A 129 14.86 2.69 24.75
CA ASN A 129 15.52 1.42 25.14
C ASN A 129 14.59 0.41 25.81
N VAL A 130 13.27 0.50 25.60
CA VAL A 130 12.27 -0.46 26.10
C VAL A 130 12.33 -1.74 25.27
N ILE A 131 12.57 -1.61 23.97
CA ILE A 131 12.80 -2.72 23.05
C ILE A 131 14.19 -2.63 22.41
N ARG A 132 14.67 -3.77 21.89
CA ARG A 132 15.91 -3.90 21.13
C ARG A 132 15.59 -4.37 19.73
N VAL A 133 16.37 -3.90 18.76
CA VAL A 133 16.25 -4.28 17.35
C VAL A 133 17.54 -4.92 16.86
N LEU A 134 17.42 -6.09 16.25
CA LEU A 134 18.49 -6.81 15.59
C LEU A 134 18.23 -6.79 14.08
N LYS A 135 19.14 -6.16 13.32
CA LYS A 135 19.09 -6.19 11.85
C LYS A 135 19.82 -7.42 11.32
N MET A 136 19.17 -8.12 10.39
CA MET A 136 19.70 -9.29 9.70
C MET A 136 19.33 -9.24 8.21
N TYR A 137 19.86 -10.19 7.44
CA TYR A 137 19.54 -10.34 6.03
C TYR A 137 18.85 -11.68 5.79
N THR A 138 17.87 -11.70 4.90
CA THR A 138 17.27 -12.94 4.40
C THR A 138 18.24 -13.65 3.45
N GLU A 139 17.92 -14.89 3.07
CA GLU A 139 18.67 -15.65 2.04
C GLU A 139 18.75 -14.88 0.70
N ASP A 140 17.78 -14.01 0.43
CA ASP A 140 17.71 -13.16 -0.77
C ASP A 140 18.37 -11.79 -0.58
N HIS A 141 19.20 -11.63 0.46
CA HIS A 141 19.87 -10.38 0.81
C HIS A 141 18.93 -9.20 1.10
N LYS A 142 17.68 -9.46 1.48
CA LYS A 142 16.75 -8.42 1.91
C LYS A 142 16.97 -8.10 3.39
N PRO A 143 17.03 -6.82 3.80
CA PRO A 143 17.12 -6.48 5.20
C PRO A 143 15.85 -6.93 5.92
N SER A 144 16.01 -7.54 7.08
CA SER A 144 14.94 -7.93 7.97
C SER A 144 15.29 -7.52 9.39
N SER A 145 14.31 -7.04 10.14
CA SER A 145 14.48 -6.62 11.52
C SER A 145 13.85 -7.64 12.46
N CYS A 146 14.47 -7.84 13.61
CA CYS A 146 13.92 -8.64 14.70
C CYS A 146 13.85 -7.80 15.96
N PHE A 147 12.79 -7.98 16.74
CA PHE A 147 12.50 -7.23 17.95
C PHE A 147 12.60 -8.14 19.19
N GLN A 148 13.03 -7.55 20.30
CA GLN A 148 13.10 -8.21 21.61
C GLN A 148 12.82 -7.19 22.71
N VAL A 149 12.10 -7.59 23.75
CA VAL A 149 11.88 -6.74 24.93
C VAL A 149 13.14 -6.65 25.78
N SER A 150 13.54 -5.43 26.15
CA SER A 150 14.70 -5.20 27.00
C SER A 150 14.39 -5.48 28.49
N PRO A 151 15.41 -5.59 29.37
CA PRO A 151 15.17 -5.70 30.81
C PRO A 151 14.36 -4.54 31.39
N ILE A 152 14.42 -3.35 30.77
CA ILE A 152 13.65 -2.17 31.15
C ILE A 152 12.16 -2.39 30.82
N GLY A 153 11.85 -2.85 29.60
CA GLY A 153 10.48 -3.19 29.22
C GLY A 153 9.87 -4.30 30.07
N ILE A 154 10.66 -5.29 30.48
CA ILE A 154 10.19 -6.33 31.42
C ILE A 154 9.80 -5.73 32.78
N ARG A 155 10.51 -4.71 33.27
CA ARG A 155 10.15 -4.02 34.52
C ARG A 155 8.88 -3.19 34.35
N MET A 156 8.75 -2.47 33.24
CA MET A 156 7.56 -1.72 32.89
C MET A 156 6.30 -2.62 32.89
N LEU A 157 6.37 -3.77 32.21
CA LEU A 157 5.26 -4.72 32.13
C LEU A 157 4.85 -5.32 33.49
N LYS A 158 5.75 -5.37 34.48
CA LYS A 158 5.41 -5.84 35.84
C LYS A 158 4.59 -4.84 36.64
N ASN A 159 4.68 -3.56 36.30
CA ASN A 159 3.99 -2.48 37.01
C ASN A 159 2.58 -2.22 36.45
N VAL A 160 2.24 -2.83 35.30
CA VAL A 160 0.96 -2.67 34.61
C VAL A 160 -0.04 -3.73 35.09
N PRO A 161 -1.33 -3.39 35.31
CA PRO A 161 -2.32 -4.34 35.77
C PRO A 161 -2.58 -5.44 34.73
N ALA A 162 -2.66 -6.69 35.21
CA ALA A 162 -2.78 -7.86 34.34
C ALA A 162 -4.06 -7.91 33.49
N SER A 163 -5.09 -7.15 33.89
CA SER A 163 -6.37 -7.04 33.17
C SER A 163 -6.24 -6.46 31.76
N LEU A 164 -5.25 -5.58 31.53
CA LEU A 164 -4.98 -5.03 30.19
C LEU A 164 -4.50 -6.11 29.21
N PHE A 165 -3.85 -7.16 29.72
CA PHE A 165 -3.30 -8.21 28.87
C PHE A 165 -4.29 -9.33 28.54
N ASP A 166 -5.48 -9.35 29.14
CA ASP A 166 -6.43 -10.45 28.97
C ASP A 166 -6.98 -10.48 27.54
N GLU A 167 -7.30 -9.33 26.97
CA GLU A 167 -7.75 -9.20 25.58
C GLU A 167 -6.65 -9.62 24.58
N LEU A 168 -5.41 -9.20 24.84
CA LEU A 168 -4.26 -9.58 24.02
C LEU A 168 -3.98 -11.10 24.02
N LYS A 169 -4.26 -11.79 25.14
CA LYS A 169 -4.10 -13.26 25.20
C LYS A 169 -5.06 -13.98 24.26
N HIS A 170 -6.24 -13.42 23.97
CA HIS A 170 -7.19 -14.03 23.03
C HIS A 170 -6.69 -14.03 21.59
N VAL A 171 -5.81 -13.10 21.23
CA VAL A 171 -5.19 -13.01 19.90
C VAL A 171 -3.94 -13.89 19.81
N VAL A 172 -3.12 -13.92 20.87
CA VAL A 172 -1.81 -14.62 20.88
C VAL A 172 -1.95 -16.14 21.04
N TYR A 173 -2.97 -16.61 21.73
CA TYR A 173 -3.16 -18.03 22.04
C TYR A 173 -4.27 -18.67 21.22
N VAL A 174 -4.18 -19.99 21.05
CA VAL A 174 -5.23 -20.77 20.37
C VAL A 174 -6.57 -20.58 21.11
N PRO A 175 -7.65 -20.20 20.41
CA PRO A 175 -8.97 -20.12 21.01
C PRO A 175 -9.44 -21.52 21.43
N ASP A 176 -9.54 -21.74 22.73
CA ASP A 176 -9.96 -23.01 23.33
C ASP A 176 -11.27 -22.79 24.09
N LYS A 177 -12.18 -23.78 24.11
CA LYS A 177 -13.49 -23.69 24.79
C LYS A 177 -13.36 -23.43 26.30
N GLN A 178 -12.18 -23.67 26.86
CA GLN A 178 -11.84 -23.46 28.27
C GLN A 178 -10.95 -22.23 28.52
N ASN A 179 -10.59 -21.45 27.49
CA ASN A 179 -9.64 -20.32 27.56
C ASN A 179 -8.37 -20.67 28.36
N SER A 180 -7.77 -21.81 28.04
CA SER A 180 -6.68 -22.37 28.83
C SER A 180 -5.33 -21.66 28.63
N PHE A 181 -5.20 -20.82 27.58
CA PHE A 181 -4.01 -20.03 27.21
C PHE A 181 -2.69 -20.83 27.26
N LYS A 182 -2.73 -22.09 26.78
CA LYS A 182 -1.57 -23.02 26.88
C LYS A 182 -0.67 -23.03 25.66
N ASP A 183 -1.20 -22.77 24.46
CA ASP A 183 -0.41 -22.84 23.23
C ASP A 183 -0.49 -21.56 22.40
N LYS A 184 0.68 -21.06 22.03
CA LYS A 184 0.84 -19.79 21.30
C LYS A 184 0.76 -20.04 19.80
N LEU A 185 0.17 -19.09 19.08
CA LEU A 185 0.11 -19.13 17.63
C LEU A 185 1.49 -18.84 17.03
N GLN A 186 1.89 -19.65 16.05
CA GLN A 186 3.06 -19.46 15.21
C GLN A 186 2.61 -19.01 13.83
N ILE A 187 3.29 -18.02 13.26
CA ILE A 187 2.95 -17.47 11.96
C ILE A 187 3.84 -18.10 10.90
N GLU A 188 3.21 -18.64 9.86
CA GLU A 188 3.88 -19.24 8.72
C GLU A 188 3.32 -18.67 7.42
N TRP A 189 4.20 -18.27 6.51
CA TRP A 189 3.81 -17.87 5.16
C TRP A 189 3.48 -19.10 4.29
N ARG A 190 2.28 -19.13 3.70
CA ARG A 190 1.84 -20.20 2.78
C ARG A 190 1.83 -19.68 1.35
N ALA A 191 2.97 -19.84 0.66
CA ALA A 191 3.19 -19.32 -0.69
C ALA A 191 2.20 -19.83 -1.75
N GLU A 192 1.61 -21.01 -1.57
CA GLU A 192 0.61 -21.58 -2.48
C GLU A 192 -0.72 -20.81 -2.46
N VAL A 193 -1.12 -20.33 -1.29
CA VAL A 193 -2.37 -19.59 -1.08
C VAL A 193 -2.12 -18.08 -1.10
N GLY A 194 -0.87 -17.65 -0.88
CA GLY A 194 -0.53 -16.23 -0.78
C GLY A 194 -1.02 -15.60 0.52
N LYS A 195 -1.20 -16.38 1.59
CA LYS A 195 -1.69 -15.90 2.90
C LYS A 195 -0.79 -16.34 4.05
N PHE A 196 -0.83 -15.59 5.15
CA PHE A 196 -0.23 -15.99 6.42
C PHE A 196 -1.16 -16.93 7.19
N ALA A 197 -0.62 -18.03 7.71
CA ALA A 197 -1.34 -18.99 8.53
C ALA A 197 -0.89 -18.89 9.99
N LEU A 198 -1.84 -18.69 10.90
CA LEU A 198 -1.67 -18.74 12.35
C LEU A 198 -1.90 -20.19 12.82
N ASN A 199 -0.80 -20.86 13.15
CA ASN A 199 -0.75 -22.30 13.36
C ASN A 199 -0.34 -22.64 14.79
N SER A 200 -0.89 -23.73 15.32
CA SER A 200 -0.40 -24.37 16.55
C SER A 200 0.01 -25.80 16.23
N LEU A 201 1.31 -26.07 16.38
CA LEU A 201 1.87 -27.41 16.14
C LEU A 201 1.36 -28.46 17.14
N LYS A 202 0.92 -28.04 18.34
CA LYS A 202 0.48 -28.99 19.38
C LYS A 202 -1.00 -29.33 19.30
N THR A 203 -1.84 -28.37 18.90
CA THR A 203 -3.30 -28.57 18.83
C THR A 203 -3.79 -28.88 17.42
N GLY A 204 -2.97 -28.62 16.39
CA GLY A 204 -3.37 -28.72 14.98
C GLY A 204 -4.28 -27.59 14.51
N PHE A 205 -4.52 -26.57 15.34
CA PHE A 205 -5.27 -25.39 14.95
C PHE A 205 -4.52 -24.61 13.85
N SER A 206 -5.26 -24.20 12.82
CA SER A 206 -4.75 -23.33 11.75
C SER A 206 -5.88 -22.40 11.30
N ARG A 207 -5.56 -21.11 11.18
CA ARG A 207 -6.43 -20.07 10.63
C ARG A 207 -5.59 -19.16 9.72
N TYR A 208 -6.17 -18.66 8.64
CA TYR A 208 -5.51 -17.65 7.80
C TYR A 208 -5.76 -16.24 8.36
N SER A 209 -4.72 -15.41 8.32
CA SER A 209 -4.80 -13.98 8.60
C SER A 209 -5.44 -13.25 7.42
N ALA A 210 -6.16 -12.18 7.72
CA ALA A 210 -6.74 -11.27 6.72
C ALA A 210 -5.80 -10.11 6.33
N ILE A 211 -4.56 -10.06 6.85
CA ILE A 211 -3.60 -8.98 6.55
C ILE A 211 -3.28 -8.79 5.05
N THR A 212 -3.43 -9.85 4.26
CA THR A 212 -3.21 -9.85 2.80
C THR A 212 -4.46 -9.46 2.01
N ASP A 213 -5.60 -9.37 2.68
CA ASP A 213 -6.89 -9.09 2.05
C ASP A 213 -7.04 -7.56 2.04
N ILE A 214 -6.89 -6.98 0.85
CA ILE A 214 -6.98 -5.54 0.63
C ILE A 214 -8.46 -5.19 0.57
N GLU A 215 -8.83 -4.08 1.18
CA GLU A 215 -10.21 -3.59 1.20
C GLU A 215 -10.48 -2.75 -0.03
N ASP A 216 -11.49 -3.13 -0.79
CA ASP A 216 -11.92 -2.39 -1.98
C ASP A 216 -12.85 -1.24 -1.59
N VAL A 217 -12.69 -0.12 -2.28
CA VAL A 217 -13.47 1.10 -2.05
C VAL A 217 -14.17 1.52 -3.33
N SER A 218 -15.41 1.99 -3.21
CA SER A 218 -16.16 2.54 -4.35
C SER A 218 -15.74 3.98 -4.62
N TYR A 219 -15.33 4.27 -5.85
CA TYR A 219 -14.85 5.60 -6.23
C TYR A 219 -15.12 5.95 -7.69
N VAL A 220 -15.08 7.25 -7.99
CA VAL A 220 -15.24 7.80 -9.34
C VAL A 220 -14.07 8.70 -9.65
N SER A 221 -13.42 8.47 -10.78
CA SER A 221 -12.31 9.28 -11.27
C SER A 221 -12.55 9.81 -12.69
N SER A 222 -11.92 10.95 -12.97
CA SER A 222 -11.81 11.55 -14.29
C SER A 222 -10.36 11.43 -14.79
N PRO A 223 -10.12 11.26 -16.10
CA PRO A 223 -8.76 11.21 -16.64
C PRO A 223 -8.07 12.58 -16.51
N PHE A 224 -6.80 12.58 -16.13
CA PHE A 224 -5.99 13.78 -16.00
C PHE A 224 -4.64 13.61 -16.72
N ILE A 225 -4.25 14.60 -17.54
CA ILE A 225 -2.89 14.71 -18.09
C ILE A 225 -2.48 16.18 -18.00
N PRO A 226 -1.32 16.52 -17.40
CA PRO A 226 -0.83 17.88 -17.31
C PRO A 226 -0.79 18.58 -18.68
N ASN A 227 -1.25 19.83 -18.72
CA ASN A 227 -1.42 20.58 -19.96
C ASN A 227 -0.13 20.72 -20.78
N TYR A 228 1.03 20.79 -20.13
CA TYR A 228 2.31 20.95 -20.82
C TYR A 228 2.76 19.68 -21.57
N LEU A 229 2.22 18.51 -21.21
CA LEU A 229 2.46 17.24 -21.93
C LEU A 229 1.49 17.04 -23.09
N ARG A 230 0.46 17.87 -23.20
CA ARG A 230 -0.58 17.79 -24.22
C ARG A 230 -0.31 18.82 -25.30
N ARG A 231 -0.23 18.36 -26.54
CA ARG A 231 -0.24 19.24 -27.71
C ARG A 231 -1.67 19.65 -28.07
N SER A 232 -2.61 18.73 -27.90
CA SER A 232 -4.04 19.00 -28.08
C SER A 232 -4.60 19.79 -26.90
N LYS A 233 -5.47 20.76 -27.20
CA LYS A 233 -6.25 21.53 -26.20
C LYS A 233 -7.66 20.99 -26.00
N GLU A 234 -7.97 19.82 -26.56
CA GLU A 234 -9.27 19.20 -26.36
C GLU A 234 -9.51 18.93 -24.87
N PRO A 235 -10.72 19.20 -24.34
CA PRO A 235 -11.01 18.87 -22.96
C PRO A 235 -10.97 17.36 -22.75
N LEU A 236 -10.46 16.95 -21.60
CA LEU A 236 -10.54 15.56 -21.16
C LEU A 236 -11.99 15.22 -20.80
N THR A 237 -12.33 13.94 -20.85
CA THR A 237 -13.63 13.47 -20.37
C THR A 237 -13.79 13.80 -18.87
N SER A 238 -14.99 14.14 -18.40
CA SER A 238 -15.23 14.41 -16.97
C SER A 238 -16.41 13.60 -16.47
N ASN A 239 -16.21 12.93 -15.34
CA ASN A 239 -17.17 12.04 -14.70
C ASN A 239 -17.83 12.65 -13.46
N LEU A 240 -17.72 13.97 -13.27
CA LEU A 240 -18.31 14.66 -12.10
C LEU A 240 -19.81 14.38 -11.93
N ASN A 241 -20.57 14.27 -13.04
CA ASN A 241 -21.99 13.93 -13.01
C ASN A 241 -22.29 12.53 -12.45
N ARG A 242 -21.29 11.63 -12.49
CA ARG A 242 -21.37 10.25 -12.04
C ARG A 242 -20.86 10.06 -10.61
N ALA A 243 -20.34 11.11 -9.96
CA ALA A 243 -19.79 11.02 -8.60
C ALA A 243 -20.75 10.35 -7.59
N VAL A 244 -22.05 10.61 -7.72
CA VAL A 244 -23.10 10.03 -6.85
C VAL A 244 -23.22 8.50 -6.99
N GLU A 245 -22.64 7.89 -8.03
CA GLU A 245 -22.60 6.43 -8.19
C GLU A 245 -21.77 5.76 -7.08
N ALA A 246 -20.69 6.40 -6.60
CA ALA A 246 -19.85 5.88 -5.50
C ALA A 246 -20.63 5.72 -4.19
N PHE A 247 -21.67 6.55 -3.97
CA PHE A 247 -22.43 6.60 -2.72
C PHE A 247 -23.26 5.33 -2.49
N ARG A 248 -23.56 4.61 -3.57
CA ARG A 248 -24.32 3.36 -3.55
C ARG A 248 -23.43 2.16 -3.24
N GLY A 249 -22.12 2.37 -3.24
CA GLY A 249 -21.12 1.37 -2.93
C GLY A 249 -21.22 0.90 -1.48
N LYS A 250 -21.12 -0.41 -1.27
CA LYS A 250 -20.82 -0.98 0.04
C LYS A 250 -19.30 -0.96 0.24
N THR A 251 -18.87 -0.97 1.50
CA THR A 251 -17.48 -1.18 1.87
C THR A 251 -17.26 -2.51 2.56
N ASN A 252 -16.06 -3.05 2.35
CA ASN A 252 -15.56 -4.22 3.04
C ASN A 252 -14.52 -3.86 4.12
N ILE A 253 -14.47 -2.59 4.53
CA ILE A 253 -13.53 -2.10 5.55
C ILE A 253 -13.80 -2.82 6.87
N MET A 254 -12.77 -3.44 7.43
CA MET A 254 -12.86 -4.23 8.66
C MET A 254 -12.81 -3.35 9.91
N ASP A 255 -12.22 -2.17 9.81
CA ASP A 255 -12.23 -1.18 10.88
C ASP A 255 -13.56 -0.43 10.94
N ALA A 256 -14.12 -0.33 12.16
CA ALA A 256 -15.38 0.35 12.39
C ALA A 256 -15.20 1.84 12.67
N ASP A 257 -14.02 2.27 13.14
CA ASP A 257 -13.75 3.59 13.68
C ASP A 257 -12.46 4.19 13.05
N LEU A 258 -12.47 4.47 11.73
CA LEU A 258 -11.35 5.18 11.07
C LEU A 258 -11.17 6.58 11.68
N MET A 259 -9.98 6.88 12.22
CA MET A 259 -9.69 8.16 12.85
C MET A 259 -9.13 9.16 11.84
N GLU A 260 -10.03 9.85 11.13
CA GLU A 260 -9.64 10.87 10.14
C GLU A 260 -9.09 12.14 10.82
N ALA A 261 -7.79 12.39 10.71
CA ALA A 261 -7.10 13.60 11.13
C ALA A 261 -6.99 14.64 9.99
N ILE A 262 -6.83 14.21 8.73
CA ILE A 262 -6.61 15.09 7.57
C ILE A 262 -7.56 14.74 6.42
N SER A 263 -8.20 15.78 5.86
CA SER A 263 -8.91 15.70 4.60
C SER A 263 -8.33 16.63 3.53
N LEU A 264 -8.46 16.21 2.27
CA LEU A 264 -7.93 16.87 1.09
C LEU A 264 -9.05 17.25 0.13
N GLY A 265 -8.99 18.47 -0.40
CA GLY A 265 -9.93 18.97 -1.41
C GLY A 265 -9.34 19.02 -2.81
N ASN A 266 -10.13 18.60 -3.81
CA ASN A 266 -9.78 18.59 -5.24
C ASN A 266 -8.45 17.83 -5.51
N VAL A 267 -8.44 16.54 -5.20
CA VAL A 267 -7.25 15.68 -5.32
C VAL A 267 -7.05 15.23 -6.77
N ARG A 268 -5.84 15.44 -7.28
CA ARG A 268 -5.32 14.83 -8.50
C ARG A 268 -4.16 13.91 -8.17
N ILE A 269 -4.14 12.76 -8.79
CA ILE A 269 -3.13 11.73 -8.60
C ILE A 269 -2.39 11.57 -9.91
N THR A 270 -1.06 11.55 -9.85
CA THR A 270 -0.22 11.14 -10.95
C THR A 270 0.71 10.01 -10.50
N LEU A 271 0.62 8.86 -11.16
CA LEU A 271 1.50 7.72 -10.94
C LEU A 271 2.56 7.71 -12.04
N GLN A 272 3.82 7.62 -11.64
CA GLN A 272 4.94 7.50 -12.57
C GLN A 272 5.51 6.10 -12.53
N GLU A 273 5.59 5.49 -13.70
CA GLU A 273 6.25 4.21 -13.92
C GLU A 273 7.34 4.38 -14.97
N TRP A 274 8.42 3.60 -14.85
CA TRP A 274 9.39 3.47 -15.94
C TRP A 274 9.45 2.02 -16.42
N ILE A 275 9.39 1.85 -17.74
CA ILE A 275 9.47 0.56 -18.45
C ILE A 275 10.57 0.69 -19.51
N PRO A 276 11.31 -0.39 -19.85
CA PRO A 276 12.25 -0.37 -20.97
C PRO A 276 11.52 -0.11 -22.30
N PHE A 277 11.44 1.16 -22.69
CA PHE A 277 10.99 1.61 -24.01
C PHE A 277 12.15 2.13 -24.86
N GLY A 278 11.90 2.11 -26.16
CA GLY A 278 12.61 2.93 -27.12
C GLY A 278 11.63 3.38 -28.21
N GLU A 279 12.09 4.23 -29.13
CA GLU A 279 11.27 4.80 -30.20
C GLU A 279 10.53 3.74 -31.04
N ASN A 280 11.19 2.61 -31.32
CA ASN A 280 10.58 1.50 -32.05
C ASN A 280 9.43 0.83 -31.29
N SER A 281 9.57 0.73 -29.96
CA SER A 281 8.51 0.17 -29.11
C SER A 281 7.31 1.11 -29.06
N LEU A 282 7.53 2.42 -29.01
CA LEU A 282 6.45 3.41 -29.09
C LEU A 282 5.75 3.39 -30.45
N THR A 283 6.50 3.25 -31.54
CA THR A 283 5.94 3.14 -32.90
C THR A 283 5.08 1.88 -33.03
N TYR A 284 5.52 0.76 -32.44
CA TYR A 284 4.75 -0.48 -32.39
C TYR A 284 3.46 -0.31 -31.60
N ILE A 285 3.53 0.26 -30.39
CA ILE A 285 2.35 0.57 -29.56
C ILE A 285 1.36 1.46 -30.32
N SER A 286 1.86 2.51 -30.96
CA SER A 286 1.04 3.44 -31.74
C SER A 286 0.34 2.72 -32.90
N THR A 287 1.02 1.77 -33.53
CA THR A 287 0.44 0.97 -34.62
C THR A 287 -0.62 0.00 -34.07
N ASN A 288 -0.34 -0.67 -32.95
CA ASN A 288 -1.27 -1.60 -32.31
C ASN A 288 -2.54 -0.92 -31.79
N ILE A 289 -2.40 0.27 -31.23
CA ILE A 289 -3.55 1.08 -30.78
C ILE A 289 -4.37 1.61 -31.97
N GLY A 290 -3.86 1.48 -33.19
CA GLY A 290 -4.56 1.90 -34.39
C GLY A 290 -4.46 3.40 -34.61
N VAL A 291 -3.39 4.06 -34.15
CA VAL A 291 -3.17 5.50 -34.36
C VAL A 291 -3.07 5.86 -35.86
N LYS A 292 -2.51 4.94 -36.66
CA LYS A 292 -2.39 5.10 -38.13
C LYS A 292 -3.65 4.70 -38.88
N ASP A 293 -4.45 3.83 -38.27
CA ASP A 293 -5.75 3.45 -38.77
C ASP A 293 -6.75 4.51 -38.33
N ARG A 294 -7.84 4.77 -39.06
CA ARG A 294 -8.82 5.79 -38.65
C ARG A 294 -9.71 5.31 -37.48
N CYS A 295 -9.16 4.48 -36.59
CA CYS A 295 -9.82 3.84 -35.47
C CYS A 295 -9.54 4.64 -34.20
N GLN A 296 -10.34 5.68 -33.95
CA GLN A 296 -10.18 6.53 -32.76
C GLN A 296 -10.70 5.88 -31.47
N PHE A 297 -11.49 4.81 -31.59
CA PHE A 297 -12.11 4.09 -30.49
C PHE A 297 -11.96 2.60 -30.74
N ALA A 298 -11.25 1.90 -29.86
CA ALA A 298 -11.09 0.46 -29.91
C ALA A 298 -11.05 -0.13 -28.50
N ARG A 299 -11.49 -1.39 -28.41
CA ARG A 299 -11.40 -2.20 -27.19
C ARG A 299 -10.15 -3.04 -27.27
N PHE A 300 -9.38 -3.08 -26.18
CA PHE A 300 -8.14 -3.85 -26.14
C PHE A 300 -8.27 -5.02 -25.17
N SER A 301 -7.72 -6.16 -25.60
CA SER A 301 -7.58 -7.37 -24.81
C SER A 301 -6.11 -7.77 -24.79
N SER A 302 -5.63 -8.30 -23.67
CA SER A 302 -4.30 -8.88 -23.52
C SER A 302 -4.18 -10.28 -24.14
N GLN A 303 -5.30 -10.88 -24.57
CA GLN A 303 -5.35 -12.26 -25.04
C GLN A 303 -4.73 -12.41 -26.43
N LYS A 304 -3.84 -13.40 -26.57
CA LYS A 304 -3.25 -13.77 -27.87
C LYS A 304 -4.27 -14.56 -28.70
N LEU A 305 -4.55 -14.09 -29.90
CA LEU A 305 -5.31 -14.87 -30.86
C LEU A 305 -4.39 -15.87 -31.56
N THR A 306 -4.63 -17.17 -31.39
CA THR A 306 -3.90 -18.23 -32.10
C THR A 306 -4.53 -18.57 -33.45
N ASP A 307 -5.86 -18.43 -33.57
CA ASP A 307 -6.62 -18.73 -34.79
C ASP A 307 -7.24 -17.45 -35.37
N PHE A 308 -6.71 -17.00 -36.52
CA PHE A 308 -7.12 -15.76 -37.19
C PHE A 308 -8.27 -15.92 -38.20
N THR A 309 -8.68 -17.15 -38.48
CA THR A 309 -9.61 -17.47 -39.58
C THR A 309 -11.03 -17.84 -39.11
N GLY A 310 -11.27 -17.86 -37.79
CA GLY A 310 -12.58 -18.12 -37.22
C GLY A 310 -13.51 -16.91 -37.31
N ASN A 311 -14.81 -17.14 -37.54
CA ASN A 311 -15.81 -16.07 -37.63
C ASN A 311 -16.14 -15.43 -36.27
N ASN A 312 -15.97 -16.17 -35.17
CA ASN A 312 -16.28 -15.74 -33.81
C ASN A 312 -15.04 -15.84 -32.95
N MET A 313 -14.84 -14.85 -32.10
CA MET A 313 -13.84 -14.87 -31.03
C MET A 313 -14.55 -14.62 -29.71
N SER A 314 -14.34 -15.49 -28.72
CA SER A 314 -14.69 -15.22 -27.33
C SER A 314 -13.52 -14.50 -26.65
N THR A 315 -13.80 -13.38 -26.02
CA THR A 315 -12.84 -12.65 -25.18
C THR A 315 -13.28 -12.73 -23.73
N ASP A 316 -12.31 -12.64 -22.83
CA ASP A 316 -12.60 -12.50 -21.41
C ASP A 316 -13.28 -11.15 -21.13
N THR A 317 -14.13 -11.11 -20.11
CA THR A 317 -14.76 -9.86 -19.62
C THR A 317 -13.69 -8.93 -19.06
N GLY A 318 -13.85 -7.61 -19.18
CA GLY A 318 -12.83 -6.67 -18.72
C GLY A 318 -12.00 -6.04 -19.82
N LEU A 319 -12.65 -5.56 -20.88
CA LEU A 319 -11.95 -4.89 -21.97
C LEU A 319 -11.63 -3.44 -21.56
N THR A 320 -10.44 -2.98 -21.93
CA THR A 320 -10.05 -1.58 -21.77
C THR A 320 -10.49 -0.79 -23.02
N ASP A 321 -11.32 0.23 -22.83
CA ASP A 321 -11.71 1.15 -23.89
C ASP A 321 -10.67 2.26 -23.95
N VAL A 322 -9.94 2.39 -25.06
CA VAL A 322 -8.88 3.41 -25.22
C VAL A 322 -9.26 4.41 -26.30
N LYS A 323 -9.10 5.69 -25.98
CA LYS A 323 -9.33 6.84 -26.87
C LYS A 323 -8.04 7.64 -27.00
N ILE A 324 -7.58 7.82 -28.23
CA ILE A 324 -6.34 8.55 -28.51
C ILE A 324 -6.59 10.06 -28.42
N LEU A 325 -5.76 10.78 -27.66
CA LEU A 325 -5.84 12.24 -27.53
C LEU A 325 -4.87 12.95 -28.49
N ASP A 326 -3.58 12.63 -28.37
CA ASP A 326 -2.53 13.19 -29.21
C ASP A 326 -1.28 12.31 -29.19
N PHE A 327 -0.50 12.38 -30.26
CA PHE A 327 0.68 11.54 -30.40
C PHE A 327 1.76 12.22 -31.25
N SER A 328 2.98 11.71 -31.09
CA SER A 328 4.13 11.98 -31.94
C SER A 328 4.84 10.66 -32.15
N GLU A 329 4.93 10.20 -33.41
CA GLU A 329 5.33 8.83 -33.77
C GLU A 329 6.57 8.30 -33.02
N GLN A 330 7.56 9.15 -32.74
CA GLN A 330 8.81 8.77 -32.09
C GLN A 330 9.01 9.35 -30.68
N LYS A 331 8.10 10.18 -30.16
CA LYS A 331 8.35 10.93 -28.91
C LYS A 331 7.39 10.59 -27.79
N PHE A 332 6.09 10.63 -28.05
CA PHE A 332 5.09 10.37 -27.02
C PHE A 332 3.74 9.94 -27.60
N LEU A 333 2.91 9.35 -26.74
CA LEU A 333 1.53 8.99 -27.01
C LEU A 333 0.68 9.33 -25.77
N ASN A 334 -0.41 10.06 -25.98
CA ASN A 334 -1.40 10.40 -24.95
C ASN A 334 -2.74 9.73 -25.28
N VAL A 335 -3.30 9.03 -24.30
CA VAL A 335 -4.59 8.33 -24.43
C VAL A 335 -5.43 8.50 -23.17
N GLU A 336 -6.75 8.43 -23.32
CA GLU A 336 -7.70 8.17 -22.23
C GLU A 336 -8.03 6.67 -22.25
N ALA A 337 -8.03 6.03 -21.09
CA ALA A 337 -8.43 4.63 -20.95
C ALA A 337 -9.55 4.51 -19.91
N GLU A 338 -10.61 3.78 -20.25
CA GLU A 338 -11.69 3.37 -19.34
C GLU A 338 -11.59 1.87 -19.10
N ILE A 339 -11.65 1.47 -17.84
CA ILE A 339 -11.64 0.07 -17.44
C ILE A 339 -13.07 -0.41 -17.20
N LYS A 340 -13.41 -1.60 -17.72
CA LYS A 340 -14.73 -2.21 -17.58
C LYS A 340 -14.61 -3.63 -17.01
N TYR A 341 -13.97 -3.78 -15.86
CA TYR A 341 -13.98 -5.03 -15.13
C TYR A 341 -15.32 -5.21 -14.39
N PRO A 342 -15.81 -6.45 -14.26
CA PRO A 342 -16.93 -6.74 -13.39
C PRO A 342 -16.45 -6.76 -11.93
N GLU A 343 -16.86 -5.75 -11.16
CA GLU A 343 -16.56 -5.65 -9.72
C GLU A 343 -17.42 -6.58 -8.87
N GLU A 344 -17.00 -6.77 -7.61
CA GLU A 344 -17.76 -7.53 -6.61
C GLU A 344 -19.17 -6.93 -6.37
N GLU A 345 -20.11 -7.78 -5.92
CA GLU A 345 -21.49 -7.36 -5.69
C GLU A 345 -21.60 -6.23 -4.66
N GLY A 346 -21.84 -5.02 -5.15
CA GLY A 346 -22.06 -3.82 -4.33
C GLY A 346 -20.93 -2.82 -4.36
N ILE A 347 -19.83 -3.08 -5.08
CA ILE A 347 -18.74 -2.12 -5.27
C ILE A 347 -18.95 -1.42 -6.62
N VAL A 348 -18.81 -0.09 -6.64
CA VAL A 348 -18.95 0.73 -7.84
C VAL A 348 -17.66 1.50 -8.08
N GLN A 349 -16.93 1.12 -9.12
CA GLN A 349 -15.70 1.78 -9.54
C GLN A 349 -15.88 2.32 -10.97
N VAL A 350 -15.73 3.63 -11.11
CA VAL A 350 -15.77 4.31 -12.41
C VAL A 350 -14.40 4.92 -12.66
N GLU A 351 -13.58 4.19 -13.42
CA GLU A 351 -12.17 4.49 -13.55
C GLU A 351 -11.80 4.98 -14.93
N PHE A 352 -11.29 6.21 -14.98
CA PHE A 352 -10.76 6.78 -16.21
C PHE A 352 -9.33 7.28 -15.98
N PHE A 353 -8.42 6.72 -16.76
CA PHE A 353 -6.99 7.04 -16.72
C PHE A 353 -6.62 7.97 -17.87
N GLY A 354 -5.93 9.06 -17.55
CA GLY A 354 -5.13 9.79 -18.52
C GLY A 354 -3.73 9.17 -18.59
N ILE A 355 -3.31 8.66 -19.74
CA ILE A 355 -2.04 7.96 -19.88
C ILE A 355 -1.14 8.72 -20.86
N HIS A 356 0.06 9.09 -20.41
CA HIS A 356 1.13 9.63 -21.25
C HIS A 356 2.29 8.62 -21.30
N VAL A 357 2.60 8.13 -22.49
CA VAL A 357 3.73 7.22 -22.73
C VAL A 357 4.81 7.98 -23.48
N SER A 358 6.00 8.05 -22.88
CA SER A 358 7.19 8.63 -23.50
C SER A 358 8.05 7.57 -24.19
N ALA A 359 8.71 7.93 -25.29
CA ALA A 359 9.72 7.08 -25.94
C ALA A 359 10.89 6.70 -25.01
N ARG A 360 11.08 7.47 -23.92
CA ARG A 360 12.14 7.26 -22.90
C ARG A 360 11.80 6.24 -21.82
N GLY A 361 10.64 5.58 -21.88
CA GLY A 361 10.29 4.60 -20.85
C GLY A 361 9.33 5.12 -19.79
N HIS A 362 9.23 6.44 -19.63
CA HIS A 362 8.34 7.04 -18.64
C HIS A 362 6.88 6.92 -19.07
N ILE A 363 6.07 6.41 -18.16
CA ILE A 363 4.62 6.33 -18.26
C ILE A 363 4.04 7.13 -17.11
N LEU A 364 3.22 8.13 -17.43
CA LEU A 364 2.42 8.86 -16.47
C LEU A 364 0.99 8.35 -16.58
N PHE A 365 0.42 7.95 -15.45
CA PHE A 365 -1.01 7.75 -15.28
C PHE A 365 -1.55 8.89 -14.43
N GLY A 366 -2.55 9.63 -14.91
CA GLY A 366 -3.13 10.75 -14.20
C GLY A 366 -4.64 10.59 -14.05
N LEU A 367 -5.10 10.84 -12.84
CA LEU A 367 -6.50 10.76 -12.44
C LEU A 367 -6.86 11.98 -11.60
N GLU A 368 -8.09 12.44 -11.71
CA GLU A 368 -8.71 13.42 -10.83
C GLU A 368 -9.83 12.72 -10.08
N ILE A 369 -9.75 12.70 -8.75
CA ILE A 369 -10.74 12.01 -7.92
C ILE A 369 -11.96 12.91 -7.78
N GLU A 370 -13.14 12.41 -8.14
CA GLU A 370 -14.40 13.17 -8.04
C GLU A 370 -15.18 12.80 -6.78
N SER A 371 -15.10 11.55 -6.32
CA SER A 371 -15.74 11.07 -5.09
C SER A 371 -15.18 9.72 -4.67
N ILE A 372 -15.13 9.49 -3.36
CA ILE A 372 -14.82 8.19 -2.75
C ILE A 372 -15.90 7.90 -1.70
N MET A 373 -16.58 6.76 -1.81
CA MET A 373 -17.73 6.41 -0.97
C MET A 373 -18.75 7.55 -0.87
N THR A 374 -19.05 8.05 0.34
CA THR A 374 -19.98 9.16 0.62
C THR A 374 -19.30 10.54 0.55
N ARG A 375 -17.98 10.57 0.40
CA ARG A 375 -17.19 11.80 0.34
C ARG A 375 -17.12 12.35 -1.07
N MET A 376 -17.37 13.65 -1.20
CA MET A 376 -17.24 14.37 -2.45
C MET A 376 -15.83 14.91 -2.61
N LYS A 377 -15.51 15.32 -3.83
CA LYS A 377 -14.25 15.94 -4.24
C LYS A 377 -13.62 16.95 -3.27
N ASP A 378 -14.44 17.74 -2.58
CA ASP A 378 -13.97 18.82 -1.71
C ASP A 378 -13.46 18.34 -0.35
N ASP A 379 -13.77 17.09 0.06
CA ASP A 379 -13.50 16.56 1.40
C ASP A 379 -13.17 15.06 1.34
N ILE A 380 -12.00 14.71 0.82
CA ILE A 380 -11.53 13.33 0.69
C ILE A 380 -10.56 13.02 1.83
N SER A 381 -10.86 12.02 2.66
CA SER A 381 -9.94 11.57 3.72
C SER A 381 -8.74 10.80 3.15
N ILE A 382 -7.59 10.93 3.82
CA ILE A 382 -6.35 10.26 3.40
C ILE A 382 -6.47 8.73 3.52
N ASP A 383 -7.22 8.22 4.49
CA ASP A 383 -7.43 6.78 4.68
C ASP A 383 -8.19 6.11 3.54
N LEU A 384 -9.21 6.80 3.01
CA LEU A 384 -9.95 6.32 1.85
C LEU A 384 -9.09 6.42 0.58
N LEU A 385 -8.26 7.46 0.49
CA LEU A 385 -7.34 7.65 -0.62
C LEU A 385 -6.25 6.56 -0.64
N SER A 386 -5.66 6.21 0.51
CA SER A 386 -4.60 5.21 0.63
C SER A 386 -5.05 3.82 0.15
N ARG A 387 -6.31 3.46 0.40
CA ARG A 387 -6.96 2.23 -0.11
C ARG A 387 -7.20 2.29 -1.61
N THR A 388 -7.78 3.39 -2.09
CA THR A 388 -8.11 3.60 -3.51
C THR A 388 -6.86 3.53 -4.41
N ILE A 389 -5.69 3.97 -3.92
CA ILE A 389 -4.43 3.92 -4.68
C ILE A 389 -4.02 2.50 -5.06
N VAL A 390 -4.36 1.50 -4.24
CA VAL A 390 -3.98 0.12 -4.51
C VAL A 390 -4.59 -0.36 -5.82
N ASP A 391 -5.90 -0.15 -5.99
CA ASP A 391 -6.65 -0.52 -7.20
C ASP A 391 -6.08 0.22 -8.39
N ILE A 392 -5.95 1.55 -8.29
CA ILE A 392 -5.34 2.39 -9.34
C ILE A 392 -3.95 1.87 -9.75
N MET A 393 -3.11 1.43 -8.80
CA MET A 393 -1.77 0.89 -9.08
C MET A 393 -1.81 -0.49 -9.75
N GLN A 394 -2.72 -1.36 -9.36
CA GLN A 394 -2.88 -2.68 -9.96
C GLN A 394 -3.47 -2.56 -11.38
N ASP A 395 -4.51 -1.77 -11.54
CA ASP A 395 -5.22 -1.59 -12.79
C ASP A 395 -4.42 -0.83 -13.84
N SER A 396 -3.69 0.21 -13.44
CA SER A 396 -2.72 0.86 -14.33
C SER A 396 -1.64 -0.13 -14.83
N SER A 397 -1.26 -1.10 -13.99
CA SER A 397 -0.32 -2.15 -14.39
C SER A 397 -0.91 -3.09 -15.46
N THR A 398 -2.19 -3.44 -15.30
CA THR A 398 -2.98 -4.27 -16.22
C THR A 398 -3.23 -3.58 -17.56
N ILE A 399 -3.59 -2.28 -17.55
CA ILE A 399 -3.79 -1.50 -18.78
C ILE A 399 -2.54 -1.53 -19.65
N ILE A 400 -1.38 -1.19 -19.10
CA ILE A 400 -0.14 -1.15 -19.88
C ILE A 400 0.26 -2.54 -20.35
N GLU A 401 0.04 -3.59 -19.56
CA GLU A 401 0.33 -4.95 -20.00
C GLU A 401 -0.45 -5.35 -21.26
N SER A 402 -1.69 -4.86 -21.44
CA SER A 402 -2.45 -5.12 -22.68
C SER A 402 -1.82 -4.50 -23.93
N ILE A 403 -1.01 -3.46 -23.76
CA ILE A 403 -0.42 -2.65 -24.84
C ILE A 403 1.04 -3.05 -25.12
N LEU A 404 1.76 -3.62 -24.13
CA LEU A 404 3.18 -3.98 -24.25
C LEU A 404 3.47 -5.12 -25.24
N THR A 405 4.66 -5.06 -25.84
CA THR A 405 5.20 -6.14 -26.71
C THR A 405 5.61 -7.36 -25.89
N GLU A 406 5.67 -8.54 -26.54
CA GLU A 406 6.13 -9.78 -25.90
C GLU A 406 7.56 -9.67 -25.35
N ASN A 407 8.47 -9.09 -26.12
CA ASN A 407 9.85 -8.86 -25.67
C ASN A 407 9.90 -8.00 -24.41
N GLN A 408 9.04 -7.00 -24.28
CA GLN A 408 8.98 -6.15 -23.10
C GLN A 408 8.41 -6.90 -21.90
N LYS A 409 7.35 -7.69 -22.10
CA LYS A 409 6.82 -8.56 -21.04
C LYS A 409 7.88 -9.51 -20.52
N ASP A 410 8.70 -10.09 -21.39
CA ASP A 410 9.81 -10.97 -21.01
C ASP A 410 10.91 -10.25 -20.20
N LEU A 411 11.21 -8.99 -20.54
CA LEU A 411 12.15 -8.14 -19.78
C LEU A 411 11.56 -7.77 -18.41
N LEU A 412 10.30 -7.37 -18.36
CA LEU A 412 9.62 -7.04 -17.11
C LEU A 412 9.48 -8.26 -16.19
N PHE A 413 9.23 -9.45 -16.75
CA PHE A 413 9.11 -10.69 -16.00
C PHE A 413 10.42 -11.06 -15.30
N SER A 414 11.55 -10.81 -15.99
CA SER A 414 12.91 -10.95 -15.44
C SER A 414 13.18 -9.94 -14.33
N LEU A 415 12.84 -8.66 -14.56
CA LEU A 415 13.06 -7.59 -13.57
C LEU A 415 12.22 -7.76 -12.30
N PHE A 416 10.96 -8.17 -12.42
CA PHE A 416 10.04 -8.24 -11.29
C PHE A 416 9.88 -9.65 -10.73
N GLN A 417 10.78 -10.59 -11.08
CA GLN A 417 10.78 -11.96 -10.55
C GLN A 417 9.37 -12.59 -10.56
N GLN A 418 8.73 -12.56 -11.74
CA GLN A 418 7.39 -13.10 -11.98
C GLN A 418 6.21 -12.33 -11.36
N SER A 419 6.44 -11.17 -10.73
CA SER A 419 5.40 -10.31 -10.15
C SER A 419 5.05 -9.15 -11.10
N LEU A 420 4.55 -9.47 -12.30
CA LEU A 420 4.28 -8.49 -13.37
C LEU A 420 3.19 -7.47 -13.01
N HIS A 421 2.25 -7.82 -12.14
CA HIS A 421 1.12 -6.96 -11.76
C HIS A 421 1.46 -5.99 -10.62
N LEU A 422 2.57 -6.19 -9.91
CA LEU A 422 2.98 -5.41 -8.73
C LEU A 422 4.23 -4.58 -9.00
N ARG A 423 4.13 -3.73 -10.03
CA ARG A 423 5.24 -2.87 -10.49
C ARG A 423 5.30 -1.61 -9.63
N PRO A 424 6.51 -1.21 -9.17
CA PRO A 424 6.66 -0.09 -8.28
C PRO A 424 6.38 1.20 -9.06
N LYS A 425 5.56 2.07 -8.50
CA LYS A 425 5.23 3.38 -9.06
C LYS A 425 5.59 4.44 -8.05
N TYR A 426 5.99 5.61 -8.54
CA TYR A 426 6.18 6.78 -7.70
C TYR A 426 4.93 7.64 -7.78
N ASN A 427 4.34 7.93 -6.62
CA ASN A 427 3.05 8.58 -6.53
C ASN A 427 3.21 10.08 -6.34
N CYS A 428 2.40 10.88 -7.01
CA CYS A 428 2.38 12.33 -6.84
C CYS A 428 0.94 12.79 -6.67
N PHE A 429 0.68 13.40 -5.51
CA PHE A 429 -0.62 13.90 -5.10
C PHE A 429 -0.61 15.42 -5.16
N LEU A 430 -1.61 15.97 -5.83
CA LEU A 430 -1.86 17.40 -5.90
C LEU A 430 -3.23 17.64 -5.27
N ALA A 431 -3.30 18.42 -4.20
CA ALA A 431 -4.56 18.84 -3.61
C ALA A 431 -4.65 20.37 -3.64
N GLN A 432 -5.86 20.91 -3.76
CA GLN A 432 -6.05 22.36 -3.68
C GLN A 432 -6.16 22.85 -2.24
N LYS A 433 -6.71 22.02 -1.37
CA LYS A 433 -6.99 22.33 0.03
C LYS A 433 -6.61 21.16 0.93
N ILE A 434 -6.23 21.48 2.15
CA ILE A 434 -5.98 20.55 3.25
C ILE A 434 -6.70 21.09 4.48
N ASP A 435 -7.44 20.22 5.15
CA ASP A 435 -8.14 20.51 6.39
C ASP A 435 -7.68 19.49 7.46
N PRO A 436 -7.29 19.93 8.67
CA PRO A 436 -7.18 21.31 9.13
C PRO A 436 -6.04 22.07 8.44
N LEU A 437 -6.28 23.35 8.11
CA LEU A 437 -5.26 24.23 7.54
C LEU A 437 -4.36 24.82 8.64
N PHE A 438 -3.09 24.43 8.65
CA PHE A 438 -2.08 24.98 9.55
C PHE A 438 -1.28 26.14 8.92
N LEU A 439 -0.54 26.87 9.76
CA LEU A 439 0.24 28.04 9.32
C LEU A 439 1.61 27.66 8.75
N SER A 440 2.15 26.50 9.12
CA SER A 440 3.46 26.00 8.68
C SER A 440 3.45 24.48 8.60
N PHE A 441 4.23 23.93 7.66
CA PHE A 441 4.36 22.49 7.46
C PHE A 441 4.79 21.74 8.73
N SER A 442 5.58 22.36 9.62
CA SER A 442 6.07 21.74 10.84
C SER A 442 4.96 21.31 11.80
N GLN A 443 3.76 21.90 11.68
CA GLN A 443 2.62 21.50 12.50
C GLN A 443 1.99 20.19 12.04
N TYR A 444 2.20 19.80 10.78
CA TYR A 444 1.83 18.47 10.27
C TYR A 444 2.90 17.40 10.57
N MET A 445 4.10 17.80 11.00
CA MET A 445 5.22 16.92 11.35
C MET A 445 5.33 16.82 12.86
N ASP A 446 4.25 16.36 13.50
CA ASP A 446 4.10 16.33 14.95
C ASP A 446 4.58 15.02 15.59
N GLY A 447 5.06 14.05 14.79
CA GLY A 447 5.38 12.71 15.27
C GLY A 447 4.17 11.91 15.74
N GLY A 448 2.96 12.36 15.43
CA GLY A 448 1.69 11.75 15.83
C GLY A 448 0.78 11.52 14.63
N ASP A 449 -0.52 11.69 14.84
CA ASP A 449 -1.58 11.27 13.91
C ASP A 449 -1.45 11.95 12.53
N HIS A 450 -1.17 13.26 12.48
CA HIS A 450 -1.03 13.98 11.22
C HIS A 450 0.15 13.48 10.37
N GLU A 451 1.32 13.27 11.00
CA GLU A 451 2.49 12.75 10.30
C GLU A 451 2.26 11.30 9.84
N ASN A 452 1.61 10.49 10.68
CA ASN A 452 1.29 9.10 10.39
C ASN A 452 0.36 8.99 9.19
N GLU A 453 -0.72 9.76 9.11
CA GLU A 453 -1.63 9.77 7.96
C GLU A 453 -0.92 10.17 6.65
N ILE A 454 -0.14 11.26 6.67
CA ILE A 454 0.63 11.67 5.49
C ILE A 454 1.60 10.53 5.09
N ALA A 455 2.25 9.90 6.07
CA ALA A 455 3.15 8.79 5.84
C ALA A 455 2.44 7.53 5.29
N GLN A 456 1.17 7.30 5.61
CA GLN A 456 0.38 6.23 4.97
C GLN A 456 0.25 6.47 3.46
N LEU A 457 0.12 7.73 3.02
CA LEU A 457 -0.04 8.10 1.62
C LEU A 457 1.27 8.11 0.81
N ILE A 458 2.32 8.74 1.35
CA ILE A 458 3.59 8.96 0.63
C ILE A 458 4.76 8.09 1.13
N GLY A 459 4.51 7.21 2.09
CA GLY A 459 5.53 6.47 2.85
C GLY A 459 6.29 7.39 3.81
N SER A 460 7.35 6.89 4.44
CA SER A 460 8.15 7.66 5.41
C SER A 460 8.54 9.04 4.87
N VAL A 461 8.12 10.09 5.58
CA VAL A 461 8.34 11.48 5.19
C VAL A 461 9.82 11.83 5.33
N ARG A 462 10.44 12.32 4.26
CA ARG A 462 11.87 12.68 4.24
C ARG A 462 12.10 14.15 4.49
N SER A 463 11.24 15.00 3.94
CA SER A 463 11.33 16.45 4.08
C SER A 463 10.00 17.11 3.79
N GLY A 464 9.68 18.17 4.54
CA GLY A 464 8.58 19.09 4.29
C GLY A 464 9.09 20.50 3.98
N HIS A 465 8.39 21.24 3.13
CA HIS A 465 8.73 22.60 2.77
C HIS A 465 7.49 23.50 2.66
N ASP A 466 7.57 24.67 3.29
CA ASP A 466 6.65 25.78 3.05
C ASP A 466 7.07 26.51 1.75
N LEU A 467 6.22 26.46 0.75
CA LEU A 467 6.36 27.22 -0.49
C LEU A 467 5.58 28.54 -0.40
N ALA A 468 5.84 29.45 -1.35
CA ALA A 468 5.11 30.71 -1.42
C ALA A 468 3.60 30.47 -1.62
N LYS A 469 2.76 31.40 -1.14
CA LYS A 469 1.28 31.36 -1.26
C LYS A 469 0.59 30.24 -0.46
N GLN A 470 1.12 29.86 0.71
CA GLN A 470 0.56 28.80 1.56
C GLN A 470 0.49 27.45 0.83
N HIS A 471 1.54 27.13 0.08
CA HIS A 471 1.67 25.82 -0.56
C HIS A 471 2.57 24.94 0.31
N PHE A 472 2.14 23.72 0.57
CA PHE A 472 2.89 22.77 1.41
C PHE A 472 3.37 21.61 0.55
N LEU A 473 4.67 21.35 0.58
CA LEU A 473 5.29 20.25 -0.16
C LEU A 473 5.82 19.21 0.83
N PHE A 474 5.29 17.99 0.76
CA PHE A 474 5.74 16.84 1.53
C PHE A 474 6.40 15.83 0.60
N VAL A 475 7.66 15.52 0.85
CA VAL A 475 8.45 14.57 0.07
C VAL A 475 8.61 13.29 0.88
N GLY A 476 8.01 12.21 0.40
CA GLY A 476 8.06 10.90 1.02
C GLY A 476 9.03 9.93 0.33
N SER A 477 9.04 8.70 0.83
CA SER A 477 9.85 7.61 0.29
C SER A 477 9.26 6.97 -0.96
N THR A 478 7.93 6.92 -1.06
CA THR A 478 7.18 6.28 -2.16
C THR A 478 6.36 7.29 -2.98
N GLY A 479 6.18 8.51 -2.48
CA GLY A 479 5.50 9.57 -3.21
C GLY A 479 5.81 10.97 -2.72
N ILE A 480 5.10 11.93 -3.30
CA ILE A 480 5.15 13.36 -2.99
C ILE A 480 3.72 13.91 -2.90
N LEU A 481 3.47 14.80 -1.96
CA LEU A 481 2.19 15.50 -1.79
C LEU A 481 2.45 17.00 -1.86
N LEU A 482 1.82 17.68 -2.82
CA LEU A 482 1.79 19.14 -2.90
C LEU A 482 0.36 19.61 -2.66
N VAL A 483 0.18 20.48 -1.67
CA VAL A 483 -1.10 21.10 -1.38
C VAL A 483 -1.07 22.60 -1.65
N GLY A 484 -2.08 23.11 -2.34
CA GLY A 484 -2.34 24.53 -2.50
C GLY A 484 -3.23 24.88 -3.69
N GLU A 485 -3.94 26.01 -3.63
CA GLU A 485 -4.92 26.42 -4.66
C GLU A 485 -4.34 26.46 -6.09
N GLN A 486 -3.03 26.73 -6.21
CA GLN A 486 -2.31 26.84 -7.47
C GLN A 486 -1.25 25.73 -7.64
N ALA A 487 -1.44 24.58 -6.99
CA ALA A 487 -0.51 23.45 -7.08
C ALA A 487 -0.22 23.01 -8.54
N HIS A 488 -1.21 23.15 -9.44
CA HIS A 488 -1.09 22.85 -10.86
C HIS A 488 -0.03 23.69 -11.61
N GLU A 489 0.37 24.85 -11.08
CA GLU A 489 1.46 25.65 -11.68
C GLU A 489 2.81 24.92 -11.60
N TYR A 490 2.96 24.00 -10.65
CA TYR A 490 4.20 23.23 -10.42
C TYR A 490 4.28 21.92 -11.21
N ASP A 491 3.25 21.57 -12.00
CA ASP A 491 3.21 20.33 -12.80
C ASP A 491 4.46 20.16 -13.68
N SER A 492 4.95 21.27 -14.25
CA SER A 492 6.13 21.29 -15.13
C SER A 492 7.42 20.88 -14.41
N PHE A 493 7.50 21.03 -13.09
CA PHE A 493 8.64 20.62 -12.27
C PHE A 493 8.41 19.26 -11.61
N LEU A 494 7.20 19.04 -11.08
CA LEU A 494 6.87 17.83 -10.32
C LEU A 494 6.92 16.58 -11.19
N VAL A 495 6.37 16.64 -12.40
CA VAL A 495 6.34 15.45 -13.26
C VAL A 495 7.75 14.98 -13.64
N PRO A 496 8.68 15.84 -14.13
CA PRO A 496 10.07 15.42 -14.34
C PRO A 496 10.74 14.90 -13.06
N TYR A 497 10.49 15.50 -11.90
CA TYR A 497 11.00 15.00 -10.63
C TYR A 497 10.50 13.59 -10.35
N CYS A 498 9.20 13.33 -10.47
CA CYS A 498 8.61 12.02 -10.27
C CYS A 498 9.10 11.00 -11.34
N SER A 499 9.34 11.43 -12.57
CA SER A 499 9.97 10.60 -13.60
C SER A 499 11.40 10.20 -13.22
N LEU A 500 12.19 11.09 -12.62
CA LEU A 500 13.53 10.76 -12.09
C LEU A 500 13.44 9.81 -10.87
N GLN A 501 12.46 10.01 -9.98
CA GLN A 501 12.22 9.10 -8.87
C GLN A 501 11.82 7.70 -9.35
N SER A 502 11.02 7.58 -10.41
CA SER A 502 10.67 6.29 -11.01
C SER A 502 11.90 5.54 -11.55
N LEU A 503 12.89 6.25 -12.11
CA LEU A 503 14.18 5.68 -12.52
C LEU A 503 15.00 5.20 -11.32
N GLN A 504 14.98 5.95 -10.22
CA GLN A 504 15.65 5.55 -8.98
C GLN A 504 15.04 4.25 -8.42
N LEU A 505 13.71 4.11 -8.44
CA LEU A 505 13.02 2.88 -8.02
C LEU A 505 13.46 1.68 -8.88
N ILE A 506 13.43 1.80 -10.21
CA ILE A 506 13.87 0.74 -11.12
C ILE A 506 15.33 0.37 -10.91
N THR A 507 16.20 1.35 -10.68
CA THR A 507 17.63 1.10 -10.40
C THR A 507 17.80 0.26 -9.13
N GLY A 508 16.98 0.52 -8.11
CA GLY A 508 16.90 -0.32 -6.92
C GLY A 508 16.51 -1.77 -7.25
N VAL A 509 15.47 -1.96 -8.06
CA VAL A 509 15.05 -3.31 -8.51
C VAL A 509 16.16 -4.02 -9.28
N LEU A 510 16.83 -3.32 -10.19
CA LEU A 510 17.94 -3.89 -10.97
C LEU A 510 19.10 -4.35 -10.08
N PHE A 511 19.42 -3.60 -9.04
CA PHE A 511 20.42 -3.99 -8.05
C PHE A 511 20.00 -5.26 -7.27
N GLU A 512 18.72 -5.37 -6.92
CA GLU A 512 18.19 -6.57 -6.28
C GLU A 512 18.27 -7.80 -7.19
N CYS A 513 17.90 -7.65 -8.47
CA CYS A 513 18.05 -8.72 -9.46
C CYS A 513 19.50 -9.16 -9.58
N PHE A 514 20.45 -8.23 -9.57
CA PHE A 514 21.88 -8.54 -9.62
C PHE A 514 22.35 -9.37 -8.42
N ASN A 515 21.90 -9.01 -7.21
CA ASN A 515 22.21 -9.78 -5.99
C ASN A 515 21.64 -11.20 -6.04
N HIS A 516 20.41 -11.36 -6.53
CA HIS A 516 19.81 -12.67 -6.73
C HIS A 516 20.60 -13.51 -7.76
N LEU A 517 21.03 -12.89 -8.86
CA LEU A 517 21.85 -13.54 -9.88
C LEU A 517 23.20 -14.02 -9.33
N ASN A 518 23.84 -13.22 -8.48
CA ASN A 518 25.08 -13.64 -7.80
C ASN A 518 24.85 -14.84 -6.88
N SER A 519 23.74 -14.85 -6.12
CA SER A 519 23.38 -15.98 -5.27
C SER A 519 23.17 -17.27 -6.09
N LEU A 520 22.51 -17.19 -7.25
CA LEU A 520 22.35 -18.33 -8.18
C LEU A 520 23.70 -18.84 -8.73
N ILE A 521 24.63 -17.93 -9.03
CA ILE A 521 25.98 -18.30 -9.49
C ILE A 521 26.76 -18.99 -8.37
N ASP A 522 26.67 -18.48 -7.14
CA ASP A 522 27.30 -19.09 -5.96
C ASP A 522 26.72 -20.49 -5.66
N GLU A 523 25.41 -20.68 -5.83
CA GLU A 523 24.79 -22.03 -5.77
C GLU A 523 25.38 -22.94 -6.85
N GLY A 524 25.50 -22.45 -8.09
CA GLY A 524 26.15 -23.17 -9.18
C GLY A 524 27.59 -23.57 -8.85
N LEU A 525 28.36 -22.68 -8.21
CA LEU A 525 29.73 -22.95 -7.76
C LEU A 525 29.78 -23.99 -6.64
N ARG A 526 28.84 -23.97 -5.69
CA ARG A 526 28.74 -25.03 -4.65
C ARG A 526 28.43 -26.38 -5.27
N LEU A 527 27.49 -26.45 -6.21
CA LEU A 527 27.16 -27.68 -6.93
C LEU A 527 28.36 -28.22 -7.73
N LEU A 528 29.21 -27.33 -8.26
CA LEU A 528 30.47 -27.69 -8.90
C LEU A 528 31.48 -28.31 -7.92
N GLN A 529 31.57 -27.79 -6.69
CA GLN A 529 32.45 -28.35 -5.65
C GLN A 529 31.99 -29.74 -5.18
N GLU A 530 30.68 -30.02 -5.23
CA GLU A 530 30.09 -31.31 -4.88
C GLU A 530 29.96 -32.31 -6.05
N LEU A 531 30.55 -32.00 -7.21
CA LEU A 531 30.46 -32.82 -8.43
C LEU A 531 30.88 -34.28 -8.23
N GLU A 532 31.90 -34.51 -7.40
CA GLU A 532 32.40 -35.87 -7.10
C GLU A 532 31.39 -36.73 -6.33
N SER A 533 30.46 -36.09 -5.62
CA SER A 533 29.46 -36.78 -4.79
C SER A 533 28.18 -37.12 -5.56
N ASN A 534 27.83 -36.38 -6.62
CA ASN A 534 26.59 -36.63 -7.36
C ASN A 534 26.66 -36.26 -8.86
N PRO A 535 26.67 -37.24 -9.79
CA PRO A 535 26.76 -36.99 -11.23
C PRO A 535 25.51 -36.33 -11.85
N TYR A 536 24.37 -36.31 -11.15
CA TYR A 536 23.17 -35.58 -11.61
C TYR A 536 23.32 -34.04 -11.52
N ASN A 537 24.34 -33.54 -10.82
CA ASN A 537 24.60 -32.11 -10.68
C ASN A 537 25.00 -31.45 -12.01
N VAL A 538 25.54 -32.20 -12.99
CA VAL A 538 26.00 -31.63 -14.28
C VAL A 538 24.85 -30.95 -15.04
N ALA A 539 23.69 -31.61 -15.13
CA ALA A 539 22.52 -31.04 -15.82
C ALA A 539 21.99 -29.79 -15.10
N ARG A 540 22.00 -29.80 -13.76
CA ARG A 540 21.58 -28.66 -12.94
C ARG A 540 22.53 -27.47 -13.09
N ILE A 541 23.84 -27.72 -13.11
CA ILE A 541 24.85 -26.68 -13.35
C ILE A 541 24.68 -26.07 -14.74
N GLN A 542 24.50 -26.88 -15.77
CA GLN A 542 24.25 -26.38 -17.14
C GLN A 542 22.99 -25.52 -17.21
N PHE A 543 21.92 -25.95 -16.53
CA PHE A 543 20.68 -25.18 -16.44
C PHE A 543 20.90 -23.83 -15.73
N VAL A 544 21.51 -23.84 -14.54
CA VAL A 544 21.78 -22.61 -13.76
C VAL A 544 22.65 -21.66 -14.56
N MET A 545 23.76 -22.12 -15.16
CA MET A 545 24.64 -21.27 -15.96
C MET A 545 23.94 -20.67 -17.19
N THR A 546 23.13 -21.48 -17.89
CA THR A 546 22.40 -21.00 -19.08
C THR A 546 21.32 -20.00 -18.69
N HIS A 547 20.59 -20.25 -17.60
CA HIS A 547 19.58 -19.36 -17.08
C HIS A 547 20.20 -18.03 -16.63
N SER A 548 21.24 -18.09 -15.81
CA SER A 548 21.98 -16.90 -15.34
C SER A 548 22.53 -16.06 -16.48
N PHE A 549 23.06 -16.68 -17.55
CA PHE A 549 23.55 -15.94 -18.72
C PHE A 549 22.42 -15.22 -19.47
N LYS A 550 21.25 -15.85 -19.63
CA LYS A 550 20.08 -15.22 -20.26
C LYS A 550 19.58 -14.03 -19.44
N GLU A 551 19.47 -14.19 -18.12
CA GLU A 551 19.03 -13.13 -17.23
C GLU A 551 20.04 -11.96 -17.21
N LEU A 552 21.35 -12.25 -17.20
CA LEU A 552 22.39 -11.22 -17.29
C LEU A 552 22.28 -10.39 -18.58
N HIS A 553 22.00 -11.04 -19.71
CA HIS A 553 21.82 -10.35 -20.99
C HIS A 553 20.58 -9.43 -20.97
N LYS A 554 19.47 -9.88 -20.38
CA LYS A 554 18.27 -9.05 -20.20
C LYS A 554 18.55 -7.84 -19.32
N LEU A 555 19.27 -8.02 -18.21
CA LEU A 555 19.65 -6.92 -17.32
C LEU A 555 20.58 -5.90 -18.01
N ASP A 556 21.52 -6.35 -18.85
CA ASP A 556 22.37 -5.45 -19.65
C ASP A 556 21.54 -4.61 -20.63
N LEU A 557 20.51 -5.20 -21.26
CA LEU A 557 19.59 -4.46 -22.13
C LEU A 557 18.80 -3.41 -21.34
N VAL A 558 18.26 -3.76 -20.18
CA VAL A 558 17.54 -2.82 -19.31
C VAL A 558 18.46 -1.68 -18.86
N LEU A 559 19.70 -1.98 -18.48
CA LEU A 559 20.69 -0.98 -18.07
C LEU A 559 20.99 0.01 -19.20
N LYS A 560 21.07 -0.45 -20.45
CA LYS A 560 21.22 0.43 -21.63
C LYS A 560 20.02 1.38 -21.76
N HIS A 561 18.79 0.87 -21.67
CA HIS A 561 17.59 1.71 -21.69
C HIS A 561 17.58 2.75 -20.57
N ILE A 562 17.96 2.39 -19.34
CA ILE A 562 18.08 3.33 -18.21
C ILE A 562 19.14 4.39 -18.52
N SER A 563 20.32 3.98 -19.02
CA SER A 563 21.41 4.89 -19.36
C SER A 563 20.99 5.93 -20.39
N ASP A 564 20.27 5.51 -21.43
CA ASP A 564 19.81 6.41 -22.48
C ASP A 564 18.71 7.34 -21.97
N SER A 565 17.81 6.84 -21.11
CA SER A 565 16.78 7.65 -20.45
C SER A 565 17.40 8.77 -19.60
N ILE A 566 18.48 8.47 -18.87
CA ILE A 566 19.17 9.44 -18.01
C ILE A 566 19.94 10.47 -18.83
N LYS A 567 20.64 10.08 -19.89
CA LYS A 567 21.40 11.02 -20.75
C LYS A 567 20.50 12.09 -21.36
N GLU A 568 19.27 11.73 -21.67
CA GLU A 568 18.28 12.63 -22.25
C GLU A 568 17.35 13.29 -21.24
N ALA A 569 17.53 13.00 -19.94
CA ALA A 569 16.78 13.62 -18.85
C ALA A 569 17.21 15.08 -18.67
N ALA A 570 16.84 15.94 -19.62
CA ALA A 570 16.88 17.37 -19.44
C ALA A 570 15.72 17.75 -18.52
N MET A 571 16.05 18.35 -17.37
CA MET A 571 15.06 19.14 -16.63
C MET A 571 14.55 20.24 -17.56
N PRO A 572 13.23 20.51 -17.59
CA PRO A 572 12.76 21.72 -18.24
C PRO A 572 13.49 22.93 -17.62
N PRO A 573 13.93 23.89 -18.44
CA PRO A 573 14.75 25.04 -18.01
C PRO A 573 14.03 25.97 -17.03
#